data_AF-A0A813K705-F1
#
_entry.id   AF-A0A813K705-F1
#
_cell.length_a   1.000
_cell.length_b   1.000
_cell.length_c   1.000
_cell.angle_alpha   90.00
_cell.angle_beta   90.00
_cell.angle_gamma   90.00
#
_symmetry.space_group_name_H-M   'P 1'
#
loop_
_entity.id
_entity.type
_entity.pdbx_description
1 polymer ?
#
loop_
_entity_poly.entity_id
_entity_poly.type
_entity_poly.pdbx_seq_one_letter_code
_entity_poly.pdbx_strand_id
1 'polypeptide(L)'
;MNLRIAKEGVQKYVEFIRRALSEKCAADFKRELGTAFGKRTDQGPTPFAEALTSVFVSIADIVQEHQQSVEQEFGPENFVVVVRGLLDEADIQGMRVIDKFVKDHAKVFAQHSSCDMRTVGAVLEETALITQRTQQFHAYIHGVAQSVVDMIEDKSSFIKSLPPGSKEDGLPDITQLLHRV
;
A
#
# COMPACT_ATOMS: atom_id res chain seq x y z
N MET A 1 32.91 10.60 -8.67
CA MET A 1 32.10 10.56 -9.91
C MET A 1 31.16 9.38 -9.75
N ASN A 2 29.88 9.55 -9.34
CA ASN A 2 28.78 8.54 -9.42
C ASN A 2 27.49 8.86 -8.61
N LEU A 3 27.46 9.86 -7.71
CA LEU A 3 26.23 10.13 -6.93
C LEU A 3 25.00 10.56 -7.76
N ARG A 4 25.18 11.23 -8.91
CA ARG A 4 24.04 11.60 -9.78
C ARG A 4 23.47 10.40 -10.54
N ILE A 5 24.32 9.46 -10.95
CA ILE A 5 23.90 8.24 -11.66
C ILE A 5 23.16 7.30 -10.71
N ALA A 6 23.66 7.14 -9.47
CA ALA A 6 22.98 6.33 -8.46
C ALA A 6 21.60 6.90 -8.11
N LYS A 7 21.48 8.23 -7.89
CA LYS A 7 20.18 8.87 -7.61
C LYS A 7 19.20 8.79 -8.79
N GLU A 8 19.67 9.02 -10.02
CA GLU A 8 18.82 8.91 -11.20
C GLU A 8 18.43 7.44 -11.50
N GLY A 9 19.32 6.49 -11.20
CA GLY A 9 19.08 5.05 -11.28
C GLY A 9 18.00 4.59 -10.29
N VAL A 10 18.10 5.03 -9.03
CA VAL A 10 17.09 4.74 -7.99
C VAL A 10 15.73 5.35 -8.38
N GLN A 11 15.69 6.57 -8.91
CA GLN A 11 14.43 7.18 -9.37
C GLN A 11 13.78 6.38 -10.50
N LYS A 12 14.54 6.00 -11.54
CA LYS A 12 14.03 5.16 -12.63
C LYS A 12 13.58 3.78 -12.14
N TYR A 13 14.28 3.25 -11.14
CA TYR A 13 13.92 1.99 -10.50
C TYR A 13 12.61 2.09 -9.72
N VAL A 14 12.40 3.17 -8.98
CA VAL A 14 11.12 3.46 -8.31
C VAL A 14 10.00 3.61 -9.32
N GLU A 15 10.21 4.36 -10.41
CA GLU A 15 9.22 4.49 -11.48
C GLU A 15 8.87 3.13 -12.11
N PHE A 16 9.88 2.29 -12.36
CA PHE A 16 9.70 0.94 -12.88
C PHE A 16 8.88 0.06 -11.95
N ILE A 17 9.25 -0.01 -10.67
CA ILE A 17 8.53 -0.78 -9.64
C ILE A 17 7.09 -0.30 -9.52
N ARG A 18 6.89 1.02 -9.44
CA ARG A 18 5.55 1.61 -9.30
C ARG A 18 4.69 1.25 -10.49
N ARG A 19 5.25 1.33 -11.70
CA ARG A 19 4.52 0.93 -12.92
C ARG A 19 4.17 -0.56 -12.92
N ALA A 20 5.12 -1.43 -12.58
CA ALA A 20 4.88 -2.88 -12.51
C ALA A 20 3.79 -3.21 -11.47
N LEU A 21 3.84 -2.58 -10.30
CA LEU A 21 2.82 -2.70 -9.26
C LEU A 21 1.46 -2.20 -9.76
N SER A 22 1.41 -1.03 -10.41
CA SER A 22 0.19 -0.45 -10.96
C SER A 22 -0.47 -1.37 -12.00
N GLU A 23 0.33 -1.97 -12.89
CA GLU A 23 -0.14 -2.91 -13.92
C GLU A 23 -0.69 -4.20 -13.29
N LYS A 24 0.02 -4.75 -12.29
CA LYS A 24 -0.42 -5.94 -11.52
C LYS A 24 -1.71 -5.66 -10.75
N CYS A 25 -1.75 -4.59 -9.96
CA CYS A 25 -2.93 -4.18 -9.20
C CYS A 25 -4.13 -3.87 -10.11
N ALA A 26 -3.91 -3.29 -11.30
CA ALA A 26 -5.00 -3.05 -12.25
C ALA A 26 -5.59 -4.37 -12.81
N ALA A 27 -4.76 -5.40 -13.00
CA ALA A 27 -5.22 -6.72 -13.41
C ALA A 27 -5.99 -7.43 -12.29
N ASP A 28 -5.46 -7.40 -11.06
CA ASP A 28 -6.07 -8.01 -9.89
C ASP A 28 -7.39 -7.32 -9.51
N PHE A 29 -7.43 -5.99 -9.57
CA PHE A 29 -8.66 -5.21 -9.37
C PHE A 29 -9.75 -5.60 -10.38
N LYS A 30 -9.40 -5.81 -11.65
CA LYS A 30 -10.36 -6.29 -12.66
C LYS A 30 -10.80 -7.73 -12.40
N ARG A 31 -9.91 -8.59 -11.88
CA ARG A 31 -10.23 -9.99 -11.57
C ARG A 31 -11.17 -10.10 -10.38
N GLU A 32 -10.94 -9.30 -9.34
CA GLU A 32 -11.61 -9.42 -8.04
C GLU A 32 -12.85 -8.53 -7.94
N LEU A 33 -12.82 -7.33 -8.54
CA LEU A 33 -13.90 -6.34 -8.47
C LEU A 33 -14.53 -6.03 -9.84
N GLY A 34 -14.09 -6.69 -10.91
CA GLY A 34 -14.67 -6.52 -12.25
C GLY A 34 -16.04 -7.18 -12.38
N THR A 35 -16.95 -6.53 -13.10
CA THR A 35 -18.34 -6.96 -13.33
C THR A 35 -18.48 -8.09 -14.36
N ALA A 36 -17.37 -8.69 -14.82
CA ALA A 36 -17.40 -9.68 -15.89
C ALA A 36 -17.75 -11.07 -15.34
N PHE A 37 -18.97 -11.50 -15.64
CA PHE A 37 -19.58 -12.82 -15.37
C PHE A 37 -20.16 -13.04 -13.98
N GLY A 38 -21.32 -12.41 -13.76
CA GLY A 38 -22.25 -12.78 -12.70
C GLY A 38 -21.74 -12.45 -11.31
N LYS A 39 -22.65 -12.36 -10.35
CA LYS A 39 -22.29 -12.59 -8.95
C LYS A 39 -21.70 -13.99 -8.91
N ARG A 40 -20.38 -14.10 -8.93
CA ARG A 40 -19.69 -15.33 -8.60
C ARG A 40 -20.18 -15.72 -7.21
N THR A 41 -20.99 -16.77 -7.13
CA THR A 41 -21.51 -17.36 -5.89
C THR A 41 -20.38 -17.90 -4.98
N ASP A 42 -19.14 -17.83 -5.48
CA ASP A 42 -17.86 -18.21 -4.92
C ASP A 42 -16.97 -17.02 -4.50
N GLN A 43 -17.37 -15.76 -4.72
CA GLN A 43 -16.70 -14.64 -4.04
C GLN A 43 -17.01 -14.75 -2.55
N GLY A 44 -15.97 -14.83 -1.72
CA GLY A 44 -16.10 -14.76 -0.27
C GLY A 44 -16.88 -13.50 0.14
N PRO A 45 -17.36 -13.41 1.38
CA PRO A 45 -18.22 -12.33 1.82
C PRO A 45 -17.57 -10.93 1.73
N THR A 46 -16.27 -10.81 1.39
CA THR A 46 -15.45 -9.62 1.56
C THR A 46 -14.49 -9.34 0.38
N PRO A 47 -15.00 -9.14 -0.85
CA PRO A 47 -14.19 -8.98 -2.07
C PRO A 47 -13.27 -7.74 -2.07
N PHE A 48 -13.64 -6.64 -1.39
CA PHE A 48 -12.83 -5.44 -1.29
C PHE A 48 -11.66 -5.60 -0.33
N ALA A 49 -11.86 -6.34 0.76
CA ALA A 49 -10.76 -6.67 1.68
C ALA A 49 -9.73 -7.61 1.01
N GLU A 50 -10.18 -8.53 0.16
CA GLU A 50 -9.30 -9.39 -0.65
C GLU A 50 -8.51 -8.56 -1.68
N ALA A 51 -9.19 -7.66 -2.42
CA ALA A 51 -8.54 -6.74 -3.36
C ALA A 51 -7.47 -5.87 -2.71
N LEU A 52 -7.76 -5.35 -1.52
CA LEU A 52 -6.79 -4.57 -0.77
C LEU A 52 -5.61 -5.45 -0.30
N THR A 53 -5.88 -6.67 0.13
CA THR A 53 -4.83 -7.64 0.53
C THR A 53 -3.92 -7.96 -0.65
N SER A 54 -4.47 -8.11 -1.86
CA SER A 54 -3.70 -8.38 -3.09
C SER A 54 -2.69 -7.26 -3.41
N VAL A 55 -3.07 -5.99 -3.19
CA VAL A 55 -2.16 -4.83 -3.29
C VAL A 55 -1.02 -4.96 -2.27
N PHE A 56 -1.34 -5.24 -1.02
CA PHE A 56 -0.35 -5.33 0.06
C PHE A 56 0.63 -6.50 -0.12
N VAL A 57 0.13 -7.66 -0.54
CA VAL A 57 0.96 -8.83 -0.85
C VAL A 57 1.89 -8.51 -2.01
N SER A 58 1.40 -7.84 -3.06
CA SER A 58 2.24 -7.46 -4.19
C SER A 58 3.39 -6.54 -3.80
N ILE A 59 3.17 -5.65 -2.83
CA ILE A 59 4.23 -4.80 -2.28
C ILE A 59 5.21 -5.63 -1.45
N ALA A 60 4.70 -6.53 -0.61
CA ALA A 60 5.54 -7.41 0.21
C ALA A 60 6.44 -8.31 -0.66
N ASP A 61 5.91 -8.86 -1.76
CA ASP A 61 6.68 -9.63 -2.74
C ASP A 61 7.83 -8.80 -3.33
N ILE A 62 7.54 -7.56 -3.76
CA ILE A 62 8.56 -6.65 -4.32
C ILE A 62 9.63 -6.33 -3.28
N VAL A 63 9.23 -6.00 -2.05
CA VAL A 63 10.17 -5.75 -0.95
C VAL A 63 11.07 -6.96 -0.73
N GLN A 64 10.48 -8.15 -0.61
CA GLN A 64 11.22 -9.37 -0.33
C GLN A 64 12.19 -9.76 -1.48
N GLU A 65 11.78 -9.56 -2.73
CA GLU A 65 12.60 -9.89 -3.90
C GLU A 65 13.77 -8.90 -4.09
N HIS A 66 13.52 -7.61 -3.85
CA HIS A 66 14.44 -6.57 -4.29
C HIS A 66 15.24 -5.88 -3.18
N GLN A 67 14.86 -6.04 -1.91
CA GLN A 67 15.52 -5.35 -0.80
C GLN A 67 17.03 -5.60 -0.78
N GLN A 68 17.45 -6.87 -0.78
CA GLN A 68 18.87 -7.23 -0.73
C GLN A 68 19.66 -6.66 -1.91
N SER A 69 19.11 -6.72 -3.13
CA SER A 69 19.77 -6.22 -4.33
C SER A 69 19.92 -4.70 -4.29
N VAL A 70 18.89 -3.97 -3.86
CA VAL A 70 18.95 -2.51 -3.78
C VAL A 70 19.92 -2.06 -2.70
N GLU A 71 19.92 -2.71 -1.54
CA GLU A 71 20.86 -2.40 -0.45
C GLU A 71 22.32 -2.62 -0.87
N GLN A 72 22.61 -3.69 -1.63
CA GLN A 72 23.96 -3.99 -2.11
C GLN A 72 24.43 -3.07 -3.22
N GLU A 73 23.56 -2.72 -4.18
CA GLU A 73 23.93 -1.94 -5.36
C GLU A 73 23.85 -0.43 -5.15
N PHE A 74 22.88 0.03 -4.36
CA PHE A 74 22.57 1.44 -4.18
C PHE A 74 22.71 1.92 -2.73
N GLY A 75 22.81 1.03 -1.75
CA GLY A 75 22.90 1.37 -0.33
C GLY A 75 21.53 1.42 0.37
N PRO A 76 21.50 1.16 1.69
CA PRO A 76 20.27 1.07 2.47
C PRO A 76 19.45 2.36 2.48
N GLU A 77 20.11 3.53 2.44
CA GLU A 77 19.43 4.83 2.40
C GLU A 77 18.55 5.01 1.16
N ASN A 78 18.92 4.38 0.03
CA ASN A 78 18.17 4.46 -1.21
C ASN A 78 16.98 3.48 -1.23
N PHE A 79 17.06 2.38 -0.48
CA PHE A 79 15.91 1.49 -0.32
C PHE A 79 14.77 2.15 0.46
N VAL A 80 15.05 3.06 1.41
CA VAL A 80 14.00 3.88 2.05
C VAL A 80 13.23 4.72 1.03
N VAL A 81 13.91 5.23 0.00
CA VAL A 81 13.25 5.96 -1.12
C VAL A 81 12.36 5.02 -1.93
N VAL A 82 12.78 3.76 -2.14
CA VAL A 82 11.98 2.74 -2.82
C VAL A 82 10.73 2.39 -2.01
N VAL A 83 10.87 2.17 -0.70
CA VAL A 83 9.76 1.89 0.20
C VAL A 83 8.73 3.03 0.17
N ARG A 84 9.17 4.30 0.17
CA ARG A 84 8.27 5.45 0.01
C ARG A 84 7.51 5.43 -1.31
N GLY A 85 8.19 5.15 -2.43
CA GLY A 85 7.54 5.08 -3.73
C GLY A 85 6.52 3.93 -3.83
N LEU A 86 6.81 2.79 -3.18
CA LEU A 86 5.87 1.68 -3.07
C LEU A 86 4.63 2.06 -2.26
N LEU A 87 4.79 2.85 -1.20
CA LEU A 87 3.68 3.31 -0.37
C LEU A 87 2.79 4.33 -1.08
N ASP A 88 3.39 5.26 -1.83
CA ASP A 88 2.62 6.19 -2.68
C ASP A 88 1.73 5.41 -3.65
N GLU A 89 2.25 4.34 -4.23
CA GLU A 89 1.46 3.48 -5.12
C GLU A 89 0.43 2.63 -4.35
N ALA A 90 0.76 2.14 -3.15
CA ALA A 90 -0.17 1.46 -2.26
C ALA A 90 -1.38 2.34 -1.94
N ASP A 91 -1.15 3.61 -1.64
CA ASP A 91 -2.20 4.59 -1.40
C ASP A 91 -3.06 4.80 -2.64
N ILE A 92 -2.45 4.99 -3.82
CA ILE A 92 -3.20 5.14 -5.07
C ILE A 92 -4.10 3.93 -5.32
N GLN A 93 -3.58 2.71 -5.21
CA GLN A 93 -4.34 1.49 -5.50
C GLN A 93 -5.36 1.17 -4.41
N GLY A 94 -4.99 1.31 -3.14
CA GLY A 94 -5.88 1.08 -2.00
C GLY A 94 -7.04 2.09 -1.97
N MET A 95 -6.78 3.35 -2.29
CA MET A 95 -7.84 4.38 -2.38
C MET A 95 -8.82 4.06 -3.49
N ARG A 96 -8.37 3.49 -4.63
CA ARG A 96 -9.27 3.02 -5.69
C ARG A 96 -10.19 1.89 -5.20
N VAL A 97 -9.68 0.98 -4.36
CA VAL A 97 -10.49 -0.08 -3.74
C VAL A 97 -11.51 0.50 -2.77
N ILE A 98 -11.07 1.37 -1.85
CA ILE A 98 -11.95 2.01 -0.85
C ILE A 98 -13.01 2.89 -1.52
N ASP A 99 -12.64 3.68 -2.53
CA ASP A 99 -13.59 4.53 -3.25
C ASP A 99 -14.65 3.69 -3.99
N LYS A 100 -14.28 2.53 -4.52
CA LYS A 100 -15.25 1.61 -5.13
C LYS A 100 -16.16 0.98 -4.06
N PHE A 101 -15.61 0.56 -2.92
CA PHE A 101 -16.39 0.05 -1.80
C PHE A 101 -17.43 1.06 -1.32
N VAL A 102 -17.02 2.31 -1.06
CA VAL A 102 -17.93 3.38 -0.64
C VAL A 102 -19.00 3.66 -1.69
N LYS A 103 -18.67 3.64 -2.99
CA LYS A 103 -19.63 3.82 -4.09
C LYS A 103 -20.64 2.68 -4.18
N ASP A 104 -20.19 1.43 -4.12
CA ASP A 104 -21.05 0.25 -4.24
C ASP A 104 -21.98 0.12 -3.02
N HIS A 105 -21.53 0.59 -1.84
CA HIS A 105 -22.30 0.59 -0.59
C HIS A 105 -22.83 1.97 -0.18
N ALA A 106 -22.94 2.92 -1.12
CA ALA A 106 -23.32 4.31 -0.82
C ALA A 106 -24.65 4.44 -0.06
N LYS A 107 -25.60 3.52 -0.29
CA LYS A 107 -26.88 3.50 0.44
C LYS A 107 -26.72 3.22 1.93
N VAL A 108 -25.78 2.33 2.29
CA VAL A 108 -25.46 2.01 3.69
C VAL A 108 -24.77 3.20 4.35
N PHE A 109 -23.81 3.82 3.66
CA PHE A 109 -23.06 4.97 4.19
C PHE A 109 -23.88 6.26 4.29
N ALA A 110 -24.83 6.49 3.37
CA ALA A 110 -25.59 7.73 3.32
C ALA A 110 -26.83 7.75 4.25
N GLN A 111 -27.02 6.73 5.12
CA GLN A 111 -28.13 6.64 6.09
C GLN A 111 -29.54 6.89 5.51
N HIS A 112 -29.74 6.64 4.21
CA HIS A 112 -31.04 6.79 3.57
C HIS A 112 -31.89 5.54 3.78
N SER A 113 -32.75 5.56 4.80
CA SER A 113 -33.93 4.68 4.98
C SER A 113 -33.69 3.16 5.08
N SER A 114 -34.10 2.55 6.21
CA SER A 114 -34.22 1.09 6.46
C SER A 114 -33.35 0.15 5.59
N CYS A 115 -32.02 0.28 5.67
CA CYS A 115 -31.14 -0.75 5.12
C CYS A 115 -31.32 -2.04 5.91
N ASP A 116 -31.41 -3.18 5.22
CA ASP A 116 -31.47 -4.49 5.86
C ASP A 116 -30.25 -4.66 6.78
N MET A 117 -30.50 -5.06 8.03
CA MET A 117 -29.47 -5.23 9.05
C MET A 117 -28.40 -6.25 8.63
N ARG A 118 -28.73 -7.23 7.78
CA ARG A 118 -27.74 -8.14 7.19
C ARG A 118 -26.81 -7.45 6.21
N THR A 119 -27.32 -6.51 5.42
CA THR A 119 -26.52 -5.72 4.47
C THR A 119 -25.59 -4.78 5.24
N VAL A 120 -26.10 -4.12 6.28
CA VAL A 120 -25.26 -3.30 7.17
C VAL A 120 -24.20 -4.15 7.85
N GLY A 121 -24.55 -5.34 8.34
CA GLY A 121 -23.62 -6.30 8.94
C GLY A 121 -22.48 -6.70 8.01
N ALA A 122 -22.79 -7.03 6.75
CA ALA A 122 -21.77 -7.38 5.75
C ALA A 122 -20.83 -6.20 5.44
N VAL A 123 -21.37 -4.98 5.30
CA VAL A 123 -20.54 -3.77 5.09
C VAL A 123 -19.66 -3.48 6.30
N LEU A 124 -20.17 -3.65 7.52
CA LEU A 124 -19.39 -3.48 8.75
C LEU A 124 -18.28 -4.53 8.89
N GLU A 125 -18.56 -5.80 8.58
CA GLU A 125 -17.58 -6.88 8.57
C GLU A 125 -16.46 -6.58 7.57
N GLU A 126 -16.82 -6.19 6.35
CA GLU A 126 -15.85 -5.85 5.31
C GLU A 126 -15.05 -4.58 5.64
N THR A 127 -15.69 -3.57 6.24
CA THR A 127 -15.00 -2.37 6.76
C THR A 127 -13.98 -2.77 7.83
N ALA A 128 -14.37 -3.60 8.80
CA ALA A 128 -13.48 -4.05 9.87
C ALA A 128 -12.27 -4.82 9.32
N LEU A 129 -12.48 -5.67 8.30
CA LEU A 129 -11.41 -6.37 7.62
C LEU A 129 -10.50 -5.41 6.85
N ILE A 130 -11.04 -4.45 6.11
CA ILE A 130 -10.25 -3.40 5.44
C ILE A 130 -9.37 -2.65 6.45
N THR A 131 -9.91 -2.27 7.62
CA THR A 131 -9.15 -1.64 8.71
C THR A 131 -8.03 -2.54 9.19
N GLN A 132 -8.35 -3.80 9.51
CA GLN A 132 -7.39 -4.77 10.02
C GLN A 132 -6.24 -4.99 9.02
N ARG A 133 -6.55 -5.18 7.73
CA ARG A 133 -5.54 -5.39 6.69
C ARG A 133 -4.65 -4.18 6.50
N THR A 134 -5.22 -2.97 6.55
CA THR A 134 -4.46 -1.73 6.44
C THR A 134 -3.49 -1.56 7.61
N GLN A 135 -3.92 -1.85 8.83
CA GLN A 135 -3.06 -1.82 10.02
C GLN A 135 -1.94 -2.86 9.96
N GLN A 136 -2.25 -4.08 9.51
CA GLN A 136 -1.26 -5.15 9.33
C GLN A 136 -0.18 -4.76 8.31
N PHE A 137 -0.59 -4.21 7.17
CA PHE A 137 0.32 -3.72 6.14
C PHE A 137 1.20 -2.57 6.65
N HIS A 138 0.60 -1.61 7.36
CA HIS A 138 1.34 -0.50 7.96
C HIS A 138 2.42 -0.99 8.94
N ALA A 139 2.08 -1.91 9.83
CA ALA A 139 3.04 -2.50 10.77
C ALA A 139 4.17 -3.26 10.05
N TYR A 140 3.85 -4.02 9.00
CA TYR A 140 4.84 -4.72 8.17
C TYR A 140 5.83 -3.74 7.54
N ILE A 141 5.33 -2.72 6.84
CA ILE A 141 6.16 -1.72 6.15
C ILE A 141 7.03 -0.94 7.14
N HIS A 142 6.46 -0.56 8.29
CA HIS A 142 7.24 0.12 9.33
C HIS A 142 8.37 -0.79 9.84
N GLY A 143 8.11 -2.10 9.99
CA GLY A 143 9.16 -3.07 10.33
C GLY A 143 10.27 -3.14 9.28
N VAL A 144 9.92 -3.17 8.00
CA VAL A 144 10.88 -3.15 6.88
C VAL A 144 11.72 -1.87 6.92
N ALA A 145 11.07 -0.71 7.01
CA ALA A 145 11.76 0.57 7.01
C ALA A 145 12.68 0.73 8.22
N GLN A 146 12.23 0.32 9.41
CA GLN A 146 13.06 0.36 10.62
C GLN A 146 14.29 -0.52 10.47
N SER A 147 14.13 -1.74 9.94
CA SER A 147 15.26 -2.64 9.66
C SER A 147 16.30 -2.00 8.74
N VAL A 148 15.85 -1.23 7.75
CA VAL A 148 16.72 -0.55 6.78
C VAL A 148 17.42 0.64 7.40
N VAL A 149 16.70 1.46 8.16
CA VAL A 149 17.26 2.59 8.92
C VAL A 149 18.30 2.11 9.93
N ASP A 150 18.10 0.92 10.52
CA ASP A 150 19.05 0.34 11.46
C ASP A 150 20.39 -0.06 10.84
N MET A 151 20.42 -0.28 9.52
CA MET A 151 21.65 -0.55 8.77
C MET A 151 22.42 0.72 8.36
N ILE A 152 21.82 1.91 8.53
CA ILE A 152 22.47 3.18 8.16
C ILE A 152 23.42 3.61 9.28
N GLU A 153 24.72 3.76 8.96
CA GLU A 153 25.75 4.15 9.94
C GLU A 153 25.53 5.55 10.53
N ASP A 154 25.22 6.56 9.69
CA ASP A 154 24.90 7.93 10.14
C ASP A 154 23.40 8.23 10.02
N LYS A 155 22.63 7.61 10.92
CA LYS A 155 21.18 7.85 11.05
C LYS A 155 20.86 9.33 11.21
N SER A 156 21.71 10.08 11.91
CA SER A 156 21.45 11.49 12.24
C SER A 156 21.45 12.39 11.01
N SER A 157 22.41 12.19 10.10
CA SER A 157 22.49 12.94 8.84
C SER A 157 21.44 12.47 7.85
N PHE A 158 21.15 11.17 7.82
CA PHE A 158 20.09 10.61 7.00
C PHE A 158 18.72 11.20 7.37
N ILE A 159 18.33 11.17 8.66
CA ILE A 159 17.05 11.72 9.14
C ILE A 159 16.94 13.21 8.81
N LYS A 160 18.03 13.98 8.98
CA LYS A 160 18.06 15.42 8.61
C LYS A 160 17.93 15.66 7.10
N SER A 161 18.28 14.69 6.27
CA SER A 161 18.14 14.77 4.81
C SER A 161 16.71 14.47 4.33
N LEU A 162 15.87 13.91 5.20
CA LEU A 162 14.47 13.65 4.91
C LEU A 162 13.64 14.94 4.95
N PRO A 163 12.51 15.00 4.21
CA PRO A 163 11.60 16.13 4.28
C PRO A 163 11.15 16.42 5.72
N PRO A 164 10.94 17.71 6.06
CA PRO A 164 10.55 18.13 7.41
C PRO A 164 9.22 17.49 7.84
N GLY A 165 9.15 17.04 9.09
CA GLY A 165 8.01 16.34 9.66
C GLY A 165 8.15 14.81 9.74
N SER A 166 9.28 14.24 9.29
CA SER A 166 9.56 12.79 9.36
C SER A 166 9.77 12.29 10.80
N LYS A 167 9.01 11.27 11.25
CA LYS A 167 9.14 10.60 12.57
C LYS A 167 10.46 9.83 12.65
N GLU A 168 10.78 9.24 13.80
CA GLU A 168 12.06 8.58 14.13
C GLU A 168 12.46 7.43 13.16
N ASP A 169 11.49 6.86 12.46
CA ASP A 169 11.63 5.84 11.40
C ASP A 169 11.84 6.43 9.99
N GLY A 170 11.77 7.76 9.86
CA GLY A 170 11.84 8.48 8.60
C GLY A 170 10.54 8.48 7.79
N LEU A 171 9.37 8.16 8.38
CA LEU A 171 8.18 7.83 7.60
C LEU A 171 6.87 8.28 8.31
N PRO A 172 6.60 9.60 8.36
CA PRO A 172 5.77 10.16 9.42
C PRO A 172 4.27 9.86 9.37
N ASP A 173 3.66 9.78 8.20
CA ASP A 173 2.29 9.28 7.98
C ASP A 173 2.20 8.94 6.50
N ILE A 174 2.63 7.73 6.15
CA ILE A 174 2.92 7.36 4.77
C ILE A 174 1.69 6.82 4.04
N THR A 175 0.58 6.64 4.74
CA THR A 175 -0.56 5.90 4.19
C THR A 175 -1.85 6.65 4.41
N GLN A 176 -2.35 7.28 3.34
CA GLN A 176 -3.65 7.93 3.28
C GLN A 176 -4.80 6.94 3.56
N LEU A 177 -4.60 5.64 3.33
CA LEU A 177 -5.59 4.61 3.64
C LEU A 177 -6.02 4.64 5.12
N LEU A 178 -5.08 4.86 6.05
CA LEU A 178 -5.39 4.89 7.49
C LEU A 178 -6.30 6.07 7.90
N HIS A 179 -6.29 7.17 7.12
CA HIS A 179 -7.18 8.32 7.36
C HIS A 179 -8.56 8.15 6.72
N ARG A 180 -8.71 7.16 5.84
CA ARG A 180 -9.93 6.92 5.04
C ARG A 180 -10.81 5.81 5.63
N VAL A 181 -10.19 4.90 6.37
CA VAL A 181 -10.81 3.73 7.00
C VAL A 181 -11.11 4.02 8.46
#